data_AF-A0A539E2G9-F1
#
_entry.id   AF-A0A539E2G9-F1
#
_cell.length_a   1.000
_cell.length_b   1.000
_cell.length_c   1.000
_cell.angle_alpha   90.00
_cell.angle_beta   90.00
_cell.angle_gamma   90.00
#
_symmetry.space_group_name_H-M   'P 1'
#
loop_
_entity.id
_entity.type
_entity.pdbx_description
1 polymer ?
#
loop_
_entity_poly.entity_id
_entity_poly.type
_entity_poly.pdbx_seq_one_letter_code
_entity_poly.pdbx_strand_id
1 'polypeptide(L)'
;PVLPNNSTNSGNTLAWFPAIISGSVYTDEGVTTIADGVTIRLLVNGVSRGSAVTTAGAYSITPSVTLGAGDAILAFIENNTTNGTVVTVANGIDISNFNIYGTHIITRHDNAGSLSNANMATAKGAYVDTFSDINYSVSSGNLTVINNHELYIPTSHSYTPGGNVTTPALESLGTFNGGANTIDSNGTLVVSGGSFTATSGTTYIGSHFTISAGTFTHNSGTITLDSSNRTLDTGTAVLNNLIFFSGDFSTINGTVDIDGDLTITAAFSLSAGTGAGVLAVAGNVTTTDSAVSGTAKIRFDGNGAQTLQVNGDGAGGTGALPGVEINKPGGTLTLKDTIQLDGTSGWIWTAGSVVAYSTADADESAVEISNDLTIDSGTMTFNNLRFSAGDFYTINGTVDIDGDLTITSAFSFPVATGAGVLAVAGDVTTTDTTVSGTTAITLNGTGAQSINTSGTGDLPNGTLTINKASGTATLAANLTLNSAGQDLTITSGTLDLAGYNLTLTGAGDVLTVN
;
A
#
# COMPACT_ATOMS: atom_id res chain seq x y z
N PRO A 1 10.43 49.77 40.57
CA PRO A 1 10.42 48.34 40.14
C PRO A 1 10.56 47.42 41.35
N VAL A 2 9.60 46.51 41.55
CA VAL A 2 9.66 45.51 42.60
C VAL A 2 10.75 44.49 42.21
N LEU A 3 11.70 44.23 43.10
CA LEU A 3 12.76 43.24 42.88
C LEU A 3 12.27 41.87 43.39
N PRO A 4 12.36 40.78 42.61
CA PRO A 4 11.78 39.48 43.00
C PRO A 4 12.33 38.92 44.32
N ASN A 5 13.55 39.29 44.68
CA ASN A 5 14.28 38.76 45.84
C ASN A 5 13.85 39.34 47.20
N ASN A 6 12.98 40.35 47.24
CA ASN A 6 12.55 41.00 48.49
C ASN A 6 11.04 41.11 48.69
N SER A 7 10.25 40.28 47.98
CA SER A 7 8.79 40.34 48.00
C SER A 7 8.17 39.13 48.72
N THR A 8 7.21 39.39 49.62
CA THR A 8 6.38 38.38 50.29
C THR A 8 5.14 38.08 49.44
N ASN A 9 4.94 36.81 49.06
CA ASN A 9 3.77 36.37 48.29
C ASN A 9 2.51 36.33 49.18
N SER A 10 1.56 37.25 48.97
CA SER A 10 0.28 37.33 49.69
C SER A 10 -0.85 36.52 49.04
N GLY A 11 -0.53 35.59 48.13
CA GLY A 11 -1.50 34.72 47.45
C GLY A 11 -2.15 35.32 46.20
N ASN A 12 -1.67 36.47 45.69
CA ASN A 12 -2.12 37.05 44.42
C ASN A 12 -0.93 37.19 43.45
N THR A 13 -0.59 36.11 42.73
CA THR A 13 0.56 36.05 41.82
C THR A 13 0.19 36.13 40.34
N LEU A 14 -1.05 36.45 39.99
CA LEU A 14 -1.41 36.62 38.58
C LEU A 14 -0.87 37.97 38.05
N ALA A 15 -0.05 37.91 37.00
CA ALA A 15 0.40 39.04 36.19
C ALA A 15 1.30 40.12 36.83
N TRP A 16 2.08 39.79 37.87
CA TRP A 16 3.06 40.74 38.44
C TRP A 16 4.30 40.97 37.56
N PHE A 17 4.65 39.96 36.76
CA PHE A 17 5.71 40.03 35.76
C PHE A 17 5.14 39.57 34.42
N PRO A 18 5.54 40.20 33.30
CA PRO A 18 5.15 39.74 31.97
C PRO A 18 5.68 38.33 31.73
N ALA A 19 4.88 37.50 31.07
CA ALA A 19 5.28 36.15 30.71
C ALA A 19 6.53 36.18 29.81
N ILE A 20 7.38 35.16 29.91
CA ILE A 20 8.57 34.97 29.09
C ILE A 20 8.36 33.79 28.15
N ILE A 21 8.62 34.01 26.87
CA ILE A 21 8.66 32.96 25.85
C ILE A 21 10.13 32.68 25.53
N SER A 22 10.55 31.45 25.77
CA SER A 22 11.94 31.04 25.61
C SER A 22 12.05 29.60 25.11
N GLY A 23 13.19 29.29 24.51
CA GLY A 23 13.51 27.97 23.99
C GLY A 23 14.87 27.97 23.32
N SER A 24 15.16 26.87 22.64
CA SER A 24 16.36 26.68 21.82
C SER A 24 16.00 26.54 20.35
N VAL A 25 16.90 26.99 19.49
CA VAL A 25 16.76 26.92 18.04
C VAL A 25 17.76 25.92 17.51
N TYR A 26 17.30 25.02 16.67
CA TYR A 26 18.08 23.92 16.12
C TYR A 26 18.04 23.93 14.60
N THR A 27 19.09 23.45 13.95
CA THR A 27 19.10 23.22 12.50
C THR A 27 18.43 21.90 12.11
N ASP A 28 18.18 21.04 13.09
CA ASP A 28 17.53 19.74 12.99
C ASP A 28 16.50 19.57 14.11
N GLU A 29 15.98 18.36 14.30
CA GLU A 29 15.01 18.02 15.36
C GLU A 29 15.65 17.92 16.75
N GLY A 30 16.09 19.07 17.27
CA GLY A 30 16.44 19.21 18.69
C GLY A 30 17.84 18.73 19.07
N VAL A 31 18.74 18.48 18.11
CA VAL A 31 20.10 17.96 18.37
C VAL A 31 21.13 19.06 18.16
N THR A 32 21.24 19.61 16.96
CA THR A 32 22.26 20.60 16.59
C THR A 32 21.71 22.01 16.75
N THR A 33 22.18 22.72 17.77
CA THR A 33 21.79 24.12 17.99
C THR A 33 22.25 25.00 16.83
N ILE A 34 21.43 25.97 16.44
CA ILE A 34 21.80 26.99 15.46
C ILE A 34 22.92 27.89 16.01
N ALA A 35 23.66 28.53 15.11
CA ALA A 35 24.70 29.49 15.47
C ALA A 35 24.19 30.68 16.29
N ASP A 36 25.10 31.35 16.99
CA ASP A 36 24.83 32.62 17.67
C ASP A 36 24.51 33.73 16.66
N GLY A 37 23.77 34.75 17.11
CA GLY A 37 23.48 35.90 16.26
C GLY A 37 22.24 35.76 15.37
N VAL A 38 21.51 34.64 15.44
CA VAL A 38 20.26 34.47 14.71
C VAL A 38 19.11 35.20 15.42
N THR A 39 18.33 35.97 14.66
CA THR A 39 17.19 36.71 15.22
C THR A 39 15.94 35.84 15.24
N ILE A 40 15.28 35.79 16.39
CA ILE A 40 13.98 35.15 16.58
C ILE A 40 12.94 36.22 16.85
N ARG A 41 11.84 36.20 16.10
CA ARG A 41 10.74 37.14 16.25
C ARG A 41 9.50 36.44 16.78
N LEU A 42 8.81 37.09 17.72
CA LEU A 42 7.56 36.62 18.31
C LEU A 42 6.40 37.49 17.84
N LEU A 43 5.36 36.84 17.30
CA LEU A 43 4.05 37.46 17.08
C LEU A 43 3.04 36.97 18.12
N VAL A 44 2.16 37.86 18.54
CA VAL A 44 0.99 37.55 19.37
C VAL A 44 -0.24 38.07 18.63
N ASN A 45 -1.16 37.17 18.27
CA ASN A 45 -2.37 37.46 17.49
C ASN A 45 -2.08 38.30 16.23
N GLY A 46 -1.02 37.94 15.49
CA GLY A 46 -0.64 38.57 14.23
C GLY A 46 0.11 39.89 14.33
N VAL A 47 0.59 40.28 15.52
CA VAL A 47 1.38 41.50 15.70
C VAL A 47 2.72 41.18 16.34
N SER A 48 3.80 41.79 15.83
CA SER A 48 5.13 41.65 16.42
C SER A 48 5.16 42.25 17.84
N ARG A 49 5.56 41.42 18.81
CA ARG A 49 5.62 41.78 20.24
C ARG A 49 6.99 41.64 20.85
N GLY A 50 7.99 41.19 20.11
CA GLY A 50 9.37 41.16 20.58
C GLY A 50 10.27 40.36 19.67
N SER A 51 11.56 40.50 19.90
CA SER A 51 12.59 39.68 19.28
C SER A 51 13.72 39.42 20.26
N ALA A 52 14.49 38.38 19.98
CA ALA A 52 15.72 38.05 20.68
C ALA A 52 16.76 37.55 19.69
N VAL A 53 18.02 37.52 20.10
CA VAL A 53 19.13 36.98 19.31
C VAL A 53 19.65 35.73 20.02
N THR A 54 19.94 34.67 19.27
CA THR A 54 20.42 33.41 19.84
C THR A 54 21.79 33.58 20.50
N THR A 55 21.98 32.90 21.63
CA THR A 55 23.27 32.70 22.29
C THR A 55 23.34 31.26 22.77
N ALA A 56 24.36 30.51 22.33
CA ALA A 56 24.43 29.06 22.39
C ALA A 56 23.13 28.38 21.92
N GLY A 57 22.52 28.92 20.86
CA GLY A 57 21.23 28.47 20.31
C GLY A 57 19.98 28.81 21.13
N ALA A 58 20.11 29.36 22.34
CA ALA A 58 18.96 29.72 23.18
C ALA A 58 18.46 31.15 22.90
N TYR A 59 17.16 31.38 23.08
CA TYR A 59 16.54 32.71 22.99
C TYR A 59 15.51 32.91 24.11
N SER A 60 15.25 34.17 24.47
CA SER A 60 14.26 34.55 25.48
C SER A 60 13.64 35.90 25.13
N ILE A 61 12.33 35.96 24.99
CA ILE A 61 11.56 37.14 24.60
C ILE A 61 10.52 37.43 25.69
N THR A 62 10.56 38.65 26.22
CA THR A 62 9.45 39.22 26.99
C THR A 62 8.55 39.99 26.01
N PRO A 63 7.31 39.54 25.75
CA PRO A 63 6.42 40.24 24.84
C PRO A 63 6.10 41.65 25.37
N SER A 64 5.94 42.62 24.46
CA SER A 64 5.56 44.00 24.78
C SER A 64 4.11 44.17 25.24
N VAL A 65 3.39 43.06 25.42
CA VAL A 65 2.01 42.98 25.90
C VAL A 65 1.90 41.85 26.93
N THR A 66 0.95 41.96 27.87
CA THR A 66 0.61 40.83 28.75
C THR A 66 0.01 39.70 27.92
N LEU A 67 0.60 38.51 28.01
CA LEU A 67 0.10 37.30 27.35
C LEU A 67 -1.13 36.78 28.09
N GLY A 68 -2.23 36.58 27.37
CA GLY A 68 -3.47 35.99 27.87
C GLY A 68 -3.57 34.49 27.54
N ALA A 69 -4.35 33.78 28.36
CA ALA A 69 -4.81 32.44 27.99
C ALA A 69 -5.71 32.52 26.74
N GLY A 70 -5.43 31.70 25.73
CA GLY A 70 -6.11 31.71 24.44
C GLY A 70 -5.43 32.56 23.36
N ASP A 71 -4.37 33.31 23.69
CA ASP A 71 -3.61 34.04 22.68
C ASP A 71 -2.91 33.07 21.72
N ALA A 72 -3.11 33.27 20.42
CA ALA A 72 -2.39 32.54 19.39
C ALA A 72 -1.05 33.22 19.15
N ILE A 73 0.06 32.51 19.42
CA ILE A 73 1.41 33.03 19.27
C ILE A 73 2.19 32.20 18.25
N LEU A 74 3.12 32.85 17.55
CA LEU A 74 4.12 32.16 16.75
C LEU A 74 5.49 32.80 16.95
N ALA A 75 6.52 31.96 17.00
CA ALA A 75 7.91 32.40 16.93
C ALA A 75 8.58 31.80 15.69
N PHE A 76 9.41 32.59 15.01
CA PHE A 76 10.07 32.17 13.78
C PHE A 76 11.50 32.73 13.69
N ILE A 77 12.33 32.04 12.91
CA ILE A 77 13.69 32.47 12.59
C ILE A 77 13.62 33.55 11.52
N GLU A 78 14.12 34.76 11.82
CA GLU A 78 14.04 35.91 10.91
C GLU A 78 15.33 36.10 10.10
N ASN A 79 15.19 36.29 8.78
CA ASN A 79 16.28 36.60 7.84
C ASN A 79 17.46 35.63 7.89
N ASN A 80 17.19 34.33 7.96
CA ASN A 80 18.22 33.30 7.99
C ASN A 80 18.12 32.39 6.75
N THR A 81 19.18 31.62 6.49
CA THR A 81 19.15 30.57 5.46
C THR A 81 18.37 29.35 5.92
N THR A 82 18.35 29.10 7.23
CA THR A 82 17.57 28.04 7.87
C THR A 82 16.35 28.67 8.52
N ASN A 83 15.18 28.43 7.95
CA ASN A 83 13.91 28.97 8.44
C ASN A 83 13.11 27.89 9.16
N GLY A 84 12.41 28.26 10.22
CA GLY A 84 11.57 27.38 11.02
C GLY A 84 10.57 28.20 11.82
N THR A 85 9.40 27.63 12.07
CA THR A 85 8.31 28.30 12.78
C THR A 85 7.71 27.38 13.82
N VAL A 86 7.39 27.90 15.00
CA VAL A 86 6.59 27.22 16.02
C VAL A 86 5.35 28.05 16.31
N VAL A 87 4.19 27.40 16.40
CA VAL A 87 2.88 28.04 16.64
C VAL A 87 2.20 27.37 17.83
N THR A 88 1.62 28.17 18.73
CA THR A 88 0.81 27.64 19.83
C THR A 88 -0.36 28.55 20.21
N VAL A 89 -1.30 28.00 20.96
CA VAL A 89 -2.23 28.77 21.79
C VAL A 89 -1.68 28.79 23.22
N ALA A 90 -1.35 29.97 23.71
CA ALA A 90 -0.74 30.15 25.03
C ALA A 90 -1.77 30.11 26.16
N ASN A 91 -1.34 29.72 27.36
CA ASN A 91 -2.12 29.71 28.60
C ASN A 91 -1.91 30.97 29.47
N GLY A 92 -1.17 31.97 28.97
CA GLY A 92 -0.91 33.23 29.67
C GLY A 92 0.21 33.18 30.71
N ILE A 93 0.97 32.07 30.81
CA ILE A 93 2.18 31.96 31.66
C ILE A 93 3.44 31.75 30.80
N ASP A 94 4.59 31.66 31.46
CA ASP A 94 5.88 31.40 30.80
C ASP A 94 5.86 30.10 30.00
N ILE A 95 6.47 30.12 28.81
CA ILE A 95 6.77 28.93 28.01
C ILE A 95 8.28 28.85 27.86
N SER A 96 8.89 27.82 28.45
CA SER A 96 10.35 27.67 28.51
C SER A 96 10.95 26.67 27.52
N ASN A 97 10.10 25.98 26.75
CA ASN A 97 10.47 24.96 25.77
C ASN A 97 9.87 25.26 24.40
N PHE A 98 9.76 26.54 24.04
CA PHE A 98 9.23 26.99 22.75
C PHE A 98 10.31 26.86 21.66
N ASN A 99 10.80 25.64 21.48
CA ASN A 99 11.90 25.35 20.59
C ASN A 99 11.49 25.53 19.12
N ILE A 100 12.45 25.92 18.29
CA ILE A 100 12.26 26.05 16.84
C ILE A 100 13.22 25.09 16.15
N TYR A 101 12.71 24.25 15.25
CA TYR A 101 13.52 23.39 14.40
C TYR A 101 13.55 23.99 12.99
N GLY A 102 14.75 24.15 12.44
CA GLY A 102 14.95 24.52 11.05
C GLY A 102 14.23 23.55 10.14
N THR A 103 13.65 24.05 9.04
CA THR A 103 12.81 23.31 8.09
C THR A 103 11.53 22.69 8.67
N HIS A 104 11.04 23.14 9.83
CA HIS A 104 9.79 22.64 10.41
C HIS A 104 8.77 23.75 10.68
N ILE A 105 7.49 23.38 10.62
CA ILE A 105 6.35 24.08 11.20
C ILE A 105 5.85 23.25 12.38
N ILE A 106 6.26 23.64 13.59
CA ILE A 106 5.91 22.94 14.82
C ILE A 106 4.53 23.41 15.29
N THR A 107 3.60 22.48 15.43
CA THR A 107 2.23 22.72 15.88
C THR A 107 2.05 22.36 17.35
N ARG A 108 1.71 23.33 18.19
CA ARG A 108 1.54 23.12 19.63
C ARG A 108 0.23 23.69 20.14
N HIS A 109 -0.21 23.24 21.31
CA HIS A 109 -1.28 23.88 22.06
C HIS A 109 -0.94 23.82 23.55
N ASP A 110 -0.60 24.96 24.15
CA ASP A 110 -0.17 25.09 25.54
C ASP A 110 -1.31 25.52 26.48
N ASN A 111 -2.55 25.66 25.96
CA ASN A 111 -3.74 26.12 26.68
C ASN A 111 -4.85 25.06 26.85
N ALA A 112 -4.50 23.77 26.98
CA ALA A 112 -5.45 22.65 27.03
C ALA A 112 -6.41 22.60 25.82
N GLY A 113 -6.04 21.82 24.79
CA GLY A 113 -6.80 21.75 23.54
C GLY A 113 -5.93 21.26 22.40
N SER A 114 -6.37 21.54 21.17
CA SER A 114 -5.69 21.16 19.94
C SER A 114 -5.52 22.38 19.05
N LEU A 115 -4.35 22.54 18.45
CA LEU A 115 -4.12 23.62 17.50
C LEU A 115 -4.95 23.39 16.24
N SER A 116 -5.46 24.46 15.64
CA SER A 116 -6.19 24.40 14.38
C SER A 116 -5.63 25.38 13.35
N ASN A 117 -6.02 25.20 12.09
CA ASN A 117 -5.72 26.15 11.01
C ASN A 117 -6.17 27.58 11.35
N ALA A 118 -7.32 27.72 12.03
CA ALA A 118 -7.82 29.02 12.46
C ALA A 118 -6.89 29.68 13.49
N ASN A 119 -6.36 28.91 14.45
CA ASN A 119 -5.37 29.43 15.39
C ASN A 119 -4.09 29.85 14.67
N MET A 120 -3.61 29.06 13.71
CA MET A 120 -2.45 29.41 12.89
C MET A 120 -2.69 30.67 12.05
N ALA A 121 -3.90 30.85 11.52
CA ALA A 121 -4.30 32.08 10.83
C ALA A 121 -4.28 33.29 11.78
N THR A 122 -4.78 33.15 13.01
CA THR A 122 -4.76 34.22 14.02
C THR A 122 -3.33 34.55 14.47
N ALA A 123 -2.47 33.54 14.67
CA ALA A 123 -1.10 33.76 15.11
C ALA A 123 -0.30 34.60 14.10
N LYS A 124 -0.47 34.35 12.79
CA LYS A 124 0.15 35.14 11.71
C LYS A 124 -0.58 36.45 11.45
N GLY A 125 -1.90 36.44 11.50
CA GLY A 125 -2.77 37.57 11.23
C GLY A 125 -2.39 38.31 9.95
N ALA A 126 -2.37 39.65 10.02
CA ALA A 126 -2.00 40.52 8.92
C ALA A 126 -0.49 40.87 8.89
N TYR A 127 0.35 40.15 9.64
CA TYR A 127 1.78 40.39 9.65
C TYR A 127 2.37 40.18 8.24
N VAL A 128 3.04 41.22 7.75
CA VAL A 128 3.73 41.20 6.45
C VAL A 128 5.13 40.67 6.66
N ASP A 129 5.32 39.42 6.30
CA ASP A 129 6.62 38.77 6.28
C ASP A 129 7.28 38.98 4.90
N THR A 130 8.14 40.00 4.82
CA THR A 130 8.77 40.41 3.56
C THR A 130 9.80 39.43 3.04
N PHE A 131 10.28 38.50 3.88
CA PHE A 131 11.35 37.57 3.55
C PHE A 131 10.87 36.11 3.45
N SER A 132 9.57 35.87 3.68
CA SER A 132 8.96 34.52 3.63
C SER A 132 9.60 33.55 4.63
N ASP A 133 9.92 34.06 5.81
CA ASP A 133 10.47 33.32 6.94
C ASP A 133 9.40 32.49 7.68
N ILE A 134 8.12 32.85 7.58
CA ILE A 134 6.97 32.10 8.08
C ILE A 134 6.49 31.16 6.97
N ASN A 135 6.90 29.89 7.02
CA ASN A 135 6.71 28.93 5.93
C ASN A 135 5.35 28.22 5.93
N TYR A 136 4.29 28.93 6.30
CA TYR A 136 2.92 28.46 6.12
C TYR A 136 1.97 29.60 5.75
N SER A 137 0.87 29.24 5.10
CA SER A 137 -0.26 30.14 4.86
C SER A 137 -1.58 29.45 5.21
N VAL A 138 -2.57 30.25 5.61
CA VAL A 138 -3.94 29.77 5.79
C VAL A 138 -4.87 30.63 4.92
N SER A 139 -5.57 30.00 3.98
CA SER A 139 -6.49 30.65 3.05
C SER A 139 -7.81 29.88 3.03
N SER A 140 -8.93 30.60 3.21
CA SER A 140 -10.27 30.00 3.32
C SER A 140 -10.37 28.85 4.34
N GLY A 141 -9.56 28.90 5.40
CA GLY A 141 -9.49 27.85 6.44
C GLY A 141 -8.56 26.66 6.12
N ASN A 142 -7.98 26.60 4.92
CA ASN A 142 -7.05 25.54 4.52
C ASN A 142 -5.61 25.95 4.83
N LEU A 143 -4.84 25.04 5.42
CA LEU A 143 -3.41 25.21 5.68
C LEU A 143 -2.60 24.74 4.47
N THR A 144 -1.62 25.54 4.07
CA THR A 144 -0.56 25.13 3.15
C THR A 144 0.79 25.41 3.81
N VAL A 145 1.57 24.36 4.06
CA VAL A 145 2.99 24.47 4.40
C VAL A 145 3.77 24.68 3.11
N ILE A 146 4.67 25.67 3.11
CA ILE A 146 5.33 26.18 1.90
C ILE A 146 6.80 25.78 1.97
N ASN A 147 7.42 25.56 0.79
CA ASN A 147 8.83 25.17 0.63
C ASN A 147 9.11 23.77 1.22
N ASN A 148 10.36 23.31 1.22
CA ASN A 148 10.75 21.98 1.73
C ASN A 148 10.69 21.90 3.27
N HIS A 149 9.54 22.23 3.85
CA HIS A 149 9.29 22.25 5.28
C HIS A 149 8.34 21.13 5.68
N GLU A 150 8.58 20.59 6.87
CA GLU A 150 7.76 19.54 7.46
C GLU A 150 6.74 20.13 8.44
N LEU A 151 5.50 19.64 8.37
CA LEU A 151 4.51 19.86 9.42
C LEU A 151 4.78 18.90 10.58
N TYR A 152 5.13 19.42 11.75
CA TYR A 152 5.61 18.63 12.87
C TYR A 152 4.68 18.74 14.08
N ILE A 153 4.20 17.61 14.58
CA ILE A 153 3.40 17.53 15.81
C ILE A 153 4.30 16.93 16.91
N PRO A 154 4.86 17.75 17.83
CA PRO A 154 5.72 17.27 18.91
C PRO A 154 4.93 16.45 19.94
N THR A 155 5.68 15.62 20.69
CA THR A 155 5.14 14.86 21.83
C THR A 155 4.33 15.77 22.78
N SER A 156 3.27 15.21 23.36
CA SER A 156 2.36 15.88 24.31
C SER A 156 1.55 17.07 23.76
N HIS A 157 1.66 17.40 22.48
CA HIS A 157 0.83 18.42 21.83
C HIS A 157 -0.15 17.83 20.83
N SER A 158 -1.16 18.61 20.46
CA SER A 158 -2.25 18.16 19.60
C SER A 158 -2.49 19.12 18.43
N TYR A 159 -2.80 18.57 17.26
CA TYR A 159 -3.21 19.31 16.07
C TYR A 159 -4.48 18.68 15.45
N THR A 160 -5.49 19.52 15.25
CA THR A 160 -6.79 19.18 14.65
C THR A 160 -7.14 20.24 13.61
N PRO A 161 -6.81 20.00 12.32
CA PRO A 161 -7.14 20.94 11.26
C PRO A 161 -8.65 21.16 11.13
N GLY A 162 -9.04 22.42 11.00
CA GLY A 162 -10.43 22.83 10.73
C GLY A 162 -10.79 22.91 9.24
N GLY A 163 -9.81 22.73 8.35
CA GLY A 163 -9.95 22.68 6.90
C GLY A 163 -8.85 21.79 6.30
N ASN A 164 -8.70 21.78 4.98
CA ASN A 164 -7.70 20.93 4.32
C ASN A 164 -6.27 21.32 4.74
N VAL A 165 -5.35 20.35 4.67
CA VAL A 165 -3.92 20.55 4.91
C VAL A 165 -3.16 20.04 3.70
N THR A 166 -2.31 20.89 3.12
CA THR A 166 -1.30 20.47 2.14
C THR A 166 0.08 20.77 2.71
N THR A 167 0.94 19.76 2.77
CA THR A 167 2.29 19.87 3.33
C THR A 167 3.28 19.04 2.53
N PRO A 168 4.56 19.44 2.43
CA PRO A 168 5.58 18.62 1.76
C PRO A 168 6.03 17.41 2.56
N ALA A 169 5.93 17.47 3.89
CA ALA A 169 6.09 16.32 4.77
C ALA A 169 5.23 16.50 6.02
N LEU A 170 4.90 15.39 6.68
CA LEU A 170 4.17 15.38 7.94
C LEU A 170 4.80 14.36 8.88
N GLU A 171 5.23 14.83 10.05
CA GLU A 171 5.68 13.96 11.15
C GLU A 171 4.86 14.22 12.42
N SER A 172 4.42 13.13 13.05
CA SER A 172 3.64 13.17 14.29
C SER A 172 4.26 12.29 15.37
N LEU A 173 4.69 12.93 16.46
CA LEU A 173 5.02 12.32 17.75
C LEU A 173 3.92 12.58 18.81
N GLY A 174 3.03 13.53 18.54
CA GLY A 174 1.93 13.95 19.42
C GLY A 174 0.57 13.38 19.02
N THR A 175 -0.48 14.16 19.22
CA THR A 175 -1.85 13.79 18.84
C THR A 175 -2.28 14.50 17.56
N PHE A 176 -2.47 13.75 16.48
CA PHE A 176 -3.04 14.27 15.24
C PHE A 176 -4.47 13.75 15.07
N ASN A 177 -5.39 14.64 14.71
CA ASN A 177 -6.77 14.25 14.34
C ASN A 177 -7.18 14.96 13.06
N GLY A 178 -7.15 14.24 11.92
CA GLY A 178 -7.46 14.76 10.60
C GLY A 178 -8.94 15.13 10.39
N GLY A 179 -9.84 14.70 11.27
CA GLY A 179 -11.28 14.97 11.14
C GLY A 179 -11.86 14.44 9.83
N ALA A 180 -12.57 15.29 9.08
CA ALA A 180 -13.15 14.95 7.78
C ALA A 180 -12.48 15.67 6.60
N ASN A 181 -11.42 16.44 6.86
CA ASN A 181 -10.77 17.26 5.84
C ASN A 181 -9.73 16.45 5.06
N THR A 182 -9.44 16.84 3.82
CA THR A 182 -8.34 16.24 3.07
C THR A 182 -7.01 16.61 3.71
N ILE A 183 -6.16 15.60 3.92
CA ILE A 183 -4.78 15.78 4.35
C ILE A 183 -3.89 15.31 3.21
N ASP A 184 -3.03 16.17 2.73
CA ASP A 184 -2.16 15.91 1.59
C ASP A 184 -0.71 16.15 2.01
N SER A 185 0.03 15.06 2.23
CA SER A 185 1.48 15.08 2.36
C SER A 185 2.10 14.75 1.01
N ASN A 186 2.57 15.77 0.28
CA ASN A 186 3.21 15.58 -1.03
C ASN A 186 4.50 14.77 -0.96
N GLY A 187 5.02 14.51 0.24
CA GLY A 187 6.20 13.70 0.49
C GLY A 187 5.93 12.68 1.58
N THR A 188 6.83 12.60 2.54
CA THR A 188 6.81 11.55 3.56
C THR A 188 5.75 11.82 4.63
N LEU A 189 5.08 10.77 5.10
CA LEU A 189 4.27 10.76 6.31
C LEU A 189 4.90 9.82 7.35
N VAL A 190 5.30 10.37 8.51
CA VAL A 190 5.86 9.62 9.64
C VAL A 190 4.94 9.73 10.87
N VAL A 191 4.62 8.58 11.46
CA VAL A 191 4.04 8.49 12.81
C VAL A 191 5.05 7.78 13.70
N SER A 192 5.75 8.56 14.52
CA SER A 192 6.84 8.12 15.39
C SER A 192 6.46 8.16 16.88
N GLY A 193 5.22 8.54 17.19
CA GLY A 193 4.67 8.49 18.55
C GLY A 193 3.24 9.01 18.67
N GLY A 194 2.74 9.00 19.91
CA GLY A 194 1.44 9.58 20.25
C GLY A 194 0.25 8.86 19.60
N SER A 195 -0.77 9.63 19.18
CA SER A 195 -2.02 9.11 18.60
C SER A 195 -2.32 9.82 17.28
N PHE A 196 -2.39 9.06 16.19
CA PHE A 196 -2.71 9.54 14.86
C PHE A 196 -4.08 9.02 14.41
N THR A 197 -5.08 9.89 14.38
CA THR A 197 -6.37 9.63 13.75
C THR A 197 -6.34 10.22 12.34
N ALA A 198 -6.37 9.35 11.33
CA ALA A 198 -6.46 9.75 9.93
C ALA A 198 -7.79 10.47 9.65
N THR A 199 -7.90 11.10 8.48
CA THR A 199 -9.17 11.71 8.08
C THR A 199 -10.19 10.64 7.70
N SER A 200 -11.49 10.92 7.86
CA SER A 200 -12.56 10.09 7.29
C SER A 200 -12.75 10.30 5.79
N GLY A 201 -12.06 11.28 5.20
CA GLY A 201 -11.93 11.46 3.76
C GLY A 201 -10.69 10.74 3.22
N THR A 202 -9.86 11.47 2.47
CA THR A 202 -8.63 10.94 1.88
C THR A 202 -7.39 11.58 2.51
N THR A 203 -6.43 10.73 2.90
CA THR A 203 -5.04 11.15 3.13
C THR A 203 -4.20 10.80 1.90
N TYR A 204 -3.61 11.81 1.27
CA TYR A 204 -2.66 11.65 0.17
C TYR A 204 -1.23 11.60 0.71
N ILE A 205 -0.43 10.68 0.18
CA ILE A 205 0.97 10.50 0.54
C ILE A 205 1.79 10.33 -0.75
N GLY A 206 2.67 11.30 -1.00
CA GLY A 206 3.49 11.37 -2.20
C GLY A 206 4.88 10.74 -2.08
N SER A 207 5.19 10.07 -0.96
CA SER A 207 6.45 9.33 -0.77
C SER A 207 6.29 8.25 0.31
N HIS A 208 7.28 8.09 1.20
CA HIS A 208 7.28 7.07 2.24
C HIS A 208 6.11 7.24 3.22
N PHE A 209 5.51 6.12 3.61
CA PHE A 209 4.51 6.06 4.68
C PHE A 209 5.00 5.13 5.78
N THR A 210 5.35 5.72 6.93
CA THR A 210 5.96 4.99 8.05
C THR A 210 5.17 5.22 9.33
N ILE A 211 4.77 4.15 9.99
CA ILE A 211 4.21 4.14 11.35
C ILE A 211 5.13 3.27 12.19
N SER A 212 6.10 3.91 12.85
CA SER A 212 7.14 3.22 13.63
C SER A 212 6.78 3.09 15.11
N ALA A 213 5.90 3.95 15.62
CA ALA A 213 5.37 3.89 16.98
C ALA A 213 4.05 4.68 17.13
N GLY A 214 3.46 4.64 18.32
CA GLY A 214 2.18 5.30 18.62
C GLY A 214 0.97 4.44 18.25
N THR A 215 -0.21 5.07 18.26
CA THR A 215 -1.47 4.43 17.83
C THR A 215 -1.97 5.06 16.55
N PHE A 216 -2.41 4.25 15.60
CA PHE A 216 -3.06 4.70 14.37
C PHE A 216 -4.56 4.35 14.39
N THR A 217 -5.39 5.27 13.94
CA THR A 217 -6.83 5.06 13.77
C THR A 217 -7.23 5.54 12.38
N HIS A 218 -7.66 4.62 11.51
CA HIS A 218 -7.97 4.90 10.12
C HIS A 218 -9.20 5.81 9.91
N ASN A 219 -10.08 5.94 10.91
CA ASN A 219 -11.28 6.82 10.89
C ASN A 219 -12.22 6.60 9.68
N SER A 220 -12.32 5.35 9.23
CA SER A 220 -13.02 4.95 8.01
C SER A 220 -12.59 5.70 6.72
N GLY A 221 -11.39 6.28 6.70
CA GLY A 221 -10.86 6.99 5.54
C GLY A 221 -10.10 6.11 4.55
N THR A 222 -9.55 6.77 3.54
CA THR A 222 -8.73 6.15 2.49
C THR A 222 -7.33 6.75 2.50
N ILE A 223 -6.32 5.89 2.43
CA ILE A 223 -4.95 6.31 2.11
C ILE A 223 -4.75 6.18 0.60
N THR A 224 -4.33 7.26 -0.06
CA THR A 224 -3.98 7.26 -1.48
C THR A 224 -2.49 7.57 -1.63
N LEU A 225 -1.76 6.69 -2.30
CA LEU A 225 -0.36 6.85 -2.60
C LEU A 225 -0.23 7.32 -4.06
N ASP A 226 0.18 8.57 -4.26
CA ASP A 226 -0.08 9.30 -5.50
C ASP A 226 1.16 9.86 -6.22
N SER A 227 2.36 9.69 -5.67
CA SER A 227 3.60 10.04 -6.36
C SER A 227 4.84 9.40 -5.74
N SER A 228 5.91 9.34 -6.54
CA SER A 228 7.27 8.92 -6.17
C SER A 228 7.43 7.46 -5.72
N ASN A 229 8.64 6.93 -5.90
CA ASN A 229 9.02 5.67 -5.27
C ASN A 229 8.90 5.78 -3.75
N ARG A 230 8.43 4.70 -3.10
CA ARG A 230 8.11 4.72 -1.67
C ARG A 230 8.40 3.42 -0.94
N THR A 231 8.41 3.55 0.37
CA THR A 231 8.35 2.42 1.31
C THR A 231 7.09 2.56 2.14
N LEU A 232 6.36 1.46 2.27
CA LEU A 232 5.25 1.30 3.20
C LEU A 232 5.75 0.46 4.37
N ASP A 233 5.70 1.04 5.56
CA ASP A 233 6.03 0.37 6.81
C ASP A 233 5.02 0.80 7.87
N THR A 234 3.90 0.08 7.97
CA THR A 234 2.79 0.46 8.86
C THR A 234 2.91 -0.19 10.24
N GLY A 235 3.99 -0.91 10.53
CA GLY A 235 4.13 -1.66 11.77
C GLY A 235 2.92 -2.58 12.01
N THR A 236 2.19 -2.36 13.11
CA THR A 236 0.95 -3.09 13.44
C THR A 236 -0.32 -2.28 13.18
N ALA A 237 -0.23 -1.14 12.50
CA ALA A 237 -1.37 -0.32 12.18
C ALA A 237 -2.24 -0.97 11.10
N VAL A 238 -3.55 -0.85 11.28
CA VAL A 238 -4.56 -1.33 10.33
C VAL A 238 -5.11 -0.13 9.55
N LEU A 239 -5.09 -0.25 8.23
CA LEU A 239 -5.67 0.72 7.30
C LEU A 239 -7.12 0.34 7.01
N ASN A 240 -7.93 1.32 6.60
CA ASN A 240 -9.28 1.04 6.11
C ASN A 240 -9.24 0.77 4.62
N ASN A 241 -9.05 1.78 3.77
CA ASN A 241 -8.83 1.57 2.34
C ASN A 241 -7.43 2.03 1.92
N LEU A 242 -6.85 1.36 0.94
CA LEU A 242 -5.56 1.73 0.34
C LEU A 242 -5.65 1.81 -1.19
N ILE A 243 -5.12 2.89 -1.75
CA ILE A 243 -5.06 3.10 -3.20
C ILE A 243 -3.63 3.33 -3.66
N PHE A 244 -3.16 2.55 -4.63
CA PHE A 244 -1.97 2.84 -5.43
C PHE A 244 -2.40 3.58 -6.70
N PHE A 245 -2.05 4.85 -6.82
CA PHE A 245 -2.54 5.73 -7.90
C PHE A 245 -1.45 6.21 -8.87
N SER A 246 -0.21 5.84 -8.62
CA SER A 246 0.96 6.37 -9.32
C SER A 246 1.86 5.22 -9.72
N GLY A 247 2.16 5.08 -11.01
CA GLY A 247 2.96 4.00 -11.61
C GLY A 247 4.43 3.99 -11.17
N ASP A 248 4.67 4.04 -9.87
CA ASP A 248 5.95 4.11 -9.19
C ASP A 248 6.27 2.76 -8.51
N PHE A 249 7.49 2.63 -7.99
CA PHE A 249 7.92 1.49 -7.21
C PHE A 249 7.47 1.62 -5.75
N SER A 250 6.85 0.58 -5.21
CA SER A 250 6.52 0.49 -3.79
C SER A 250 7.22 -0.69 -3.13
N THR A 251 8.00 -0.39 -2.09
CA THR A 251 8.58 -1.39 -1.19
C THR A 251 7.63 -1.62 -0.01
N ILE A 252 7.22 -2.86 0.21
CA ILE A 252 6.30 -3.25 1.29
C ILE A 252 7.11 -3.94 2.40
N ASN A 253 7.21 -3.30 3.56
CA ASN A 253 7.84 -3.90 4.74
C ASN A 253 6.82 -4.69 5.55
N GLY A 254 7.20 -5.89 6.00
CA GLY A 254 6.39 -6.73 6.88
C GLY A 254 5.03 -7.09 6.26
N THR A 255 3.96 -6.77 6.97
CA THR A 255 2.58 -6.90 6.51
C THR A 255 1.89 -5.56 6.69
N VAL A 256 1.34 -5.03 5.61
CA VAL A 256 0.42 -3.89 5.62
C VAL A 256 -0.99 -4.46 5.68
N ASP A 257 -1.68 -4.19 6.79
CA ASP A 257 -3.02 -4.70 7.08
C ASP A 257 -4.11 -3.71 6.65
N ILE A 258 -5.11 -4.18 5.91
CA ILE A 258 -6.15 -3.40 5.25
C ILE A 258 -7.52 -4.05 5.54
N ASP A 259 -8.28 -3.46 6.44
CA ASP A 259 -9.61 -3.96 6.84
C ASP A 259 -10.69 -3.77 5.76
N GLY A 260 -10.50 -2.79 4.88
CA GLY A 260 -11.37 -2.47 3.76
C GLY A 260 -10.77 -2.84 2.41
N ASP A 261 -10.96 -1.98 1.42
CA ASP A 261 -10.65 -2.30 0.02
C ASP A 261 -9.22 -1.87 -0.37
N LEU A 262 -8.59 -2.68 -1.22
CA LEU A 262 -7.35 -2.36 -1.92
C LEU A 262 -7.66 -2.07 -3.40
N THR A 263 -7.24 -0.89 -3.88
CA THR A 263 -7.34 -0.52 -5.29
C THR A 263 -5.96 -0.21 -5.87
N ILE A 264 -5.62 -0.84 -6.99
CA ILE A 264 -4.40 -0.60 -7.74
C ILE A 264 -4.80 -0.01 -9.10
N THR A 265 -4.67 1.30 -9.23
CA THR A 265 -4.95 2.01 -10.48
C THR A 265 -3.69 2.16 -11.32
N ALA A 266 -2.56 2.44 -10.65
CA ALA A 266 -1.25 2.46 -11.26
C ALA A 266 -0.18 2.09 -10.24
N ALA A 267 0.66 1.11 -10.57
CA ALA A 267 1.83 0.70 -9.80
C ALA A 267 2.82 -0.01 -10.74
N PHE A 268 4.07 0.46 -10.81
CA PHE A 268 5.08 -0.23 -11.63
C PHE A 268 5.51 -1.56 -11.00
N SER A 269 5.74 -1.53 -9.69
CA SER A 269 6.12 -2.72 -8.93
C SER A 269 5.71 -2.62 -7.46
N LEU A 270 5.22 -3.73 -6.92
CA LEU A 270 5.03 -3.96 -5.50
C LEU A 270 6.03 -5.03 -5.04
N SER A 271 7.05 -4.63 -4.31
CA SER A 271 8.16 -5.51 -3.92
C SER A 271 8.26 -5.65 -2.41
N ALA A 272 8.54 -6.86 -1.94
CA ALA A 272 8.87 -7.12 -0.56
C ALA A 272 10.17 -6.39 -0.18
N GLY A 273 10.12 -5.63 0.91
CA GLY A 273 11.28 -5.00 1.53
C GLY A 273 11.85 -5.88 2.64
N THR A 274 11.88 -5.33 3.85
CA THR A 274 12.19 -6.12 5.04
C THR A 274 10.99 -6.98 5.45
N GLY A 275 11.19 -8.26 5.73
CA GLY A 275 10.10 -9.17 6.11
C GLY A 275 9.38 -9.81 4.92
N ALA A 276 8.08 -10.09 5.06
CA ALA A 276 7.33 -10.93 4.13
C ALA A 276 6.74 -10.19 2.91
N GLY A 277 6.66 -8.84 2.95
CA GLY A 277 6.12 -8.02 1.87
C GLY A 277 4.68 -8.37 1.50
N VAL A 278 3.76 -8.27 2.46
CA VAL A 278 2.36 -8.65 2.24
C VAL A 278 1.41 -7.47 2.38
N LEU A 279 0.49 -7.33 1.44
CA LEU A 279 -0.73 -6.54 1.58
C LEU A 279 -1.85 -7.49 2.01
N ALA A 280 -2.20 -7.50 3.28
CA ALA A 280 -3.28 -8.31 3.84
C ALA A 280 -4.59 -7.51 3.73
N VAL A 281 -5.58 -8.09 3.06
CA VAL A 281 -6.80 -7.38 2.67
C VAL A 281 -8.02 -8.18 3.14
N ALA A 282 -8.86 -7.55 3.96
CA ALA A 282 -10.12 -8.10 4.41
C ALA A 282 -11.32 -7.70 3.54
N GLY A 283 -11.23 -6.60 2.78
CA GLY A 283 -12.21 -6.17 1.77
C GLY A 283 -11.89 -6.63 0.36
N ASN A 284 -12.40 -5.95 -0.66
CA ASN A 284 -12.21 -6.32 -2.06
C ASN A 284 -10.85 -5.84 -2.60
N VAL A 285 -10.37 -6.50 -3.64
CA VAL A 285 -9.18 -6.10 -4.40
C VAL A 285 -9.60 -5.76 -5.83
N THR A 286 -9.29 -4.55 -6.28
CA THR A 286 -9.49 -4.11 -7.66
C THR A 286 -8.15 -3.68 -8.25
N THR A 287 -7.78 -4.19 -9.43
CA THR A 287 -6.55 -3.79 -10.13
C THR A 287 -6.81 -3.48 -11.60
N THR A 288 -6.74 -2.20 -11.99
CA THR A 288 -6.87 -1.79 -13.41
C THR A 288 -5.54 -1.69 -14.13
N ASP A 289 -4.42 -1.79 -13.39
CA ASP A 289 -3.09 -1.75 -13.97
C ASP A 289 -2.73 -3.14 -14.50
N SER A 290 -2.38 -3.25 -15.77
CA SER A 290 -2.09 -4.52 -16.44
C SER A 290 -0.60 -4.90 -16.42
N ALA A 291 0.24 -4.25 -15.60
CA ALA A 291 1.69 -4.50 -15.58
C ALA A 291 2.32 -4.36 -14.18
N VAL A 292 1.62 -4.82 -13.13
CA VAL A 292 2.08 -4.74 -11.74
C VAL A 292 2.99 -5.91 -11.40
N SER A 293 4.29 -5.66 -11.39
CA SER A 293 5.32 -6.67 -11.10
C SER A 293 5.78 -6.69 -9.63
N GLY A 294 6.73 -7.56 -9.30
CA GLY A 294 7.51 -7.50 -8.05
C GLY A 294 7.49 -8.77 -7.21
N THR A 295 7.89 -8.65 -5.95
CA THR A 295 8.05 -9.76 -5.01
C THR A 295 7.09 -9.70 -3.82
N ALA A 296 6.21 -8.68 -3.75
CA ALA A 296 5.16 -8.64 -2.75
C ALA A 296 4.05 -9.64 -3.10
N LYS A 297 3.09 -9.82 -2.18
CA LYS A 297 1.86 -10.58 -2.45
C LYS A 297 0.65 -9.91 -1.84
N ILE A 298 -0.49 -10.12 -2.48
CA ILE A 298 -1.80 -9.72 -1.94
C ILE A 298 -2.40 -10.94 -1.24
N ARG A 299 -2.66 -10.82 0.06
CA ARG A 299 -3.31 -11.85 0.87
C ARG A 299 -4.77 -11.51 1.06
N PHE A 300 -5.66 -12.43 0.72
CA PHE A 300 -7.06 -12.38 1.11
C PHE A 300 -7.26 -13.10 2.45
N ASP A 301 -7.65 -12.36 3.49
CA ASP A 301 -7.84 -12.88 4.86
C ASP A 301 -9.13 -12.39 5.54
N GLY A 302 -10.03 -11.76 4.79
CA GLY A 302 -11.31 -11.29 5.29
C GLY A 302 -12.28 -12.41 5.66
N ASN A 303 -13.08 -12.19 6.70
CA ASN A 303 -14.19 -13.08 7.07
C ASN A 303 -15.42 -12.93 6.15
N GLY A 304 -15.55 -11.79 5.48
CA GLY A 304 -16.63 -11.49 4.56
C GLY A 304 -16.43 -12.09 3.16
N ALA A 305 -17.43 -11.89 2.30
CA ALA A 305 -17.24 -12.10 0.87
C ALA A 305 -16.25 -11.06 0.33
N GLN A 306 -15.32 -11.51 -0.52
CA GLN A 306 -14.32 -10.67 -1.18
C GLN A 306 -14.38 -10.93 -2.68
N THR A 307 -14.01 -9.92 -3.46
CA THR A 307 -13.85 -10.02 -4.91
C THR A 307 -12.44 -9.62 -5.30
N LEU A 308 -11.87 -10.32 -6.28
CA LEU A 308 -10.70 -9.90 -7.05
C LEU A 308 -11.16 -9.63 -8.49
N GLN A 309 -10.99 -8.40 -8.97
CA GLN A 309 -11.49 -7.92 -10.27
C GLN A 309 -10.61 -6.81 -10.87
N VAL A 310 -10.82 -6.47 -12.14
CA VAL A 310 -10.11 -5.38 -12.83
C VAL A 310 -10.86 -4.07 -12.70
N ASN A 311 -12.16 -4.08 -12.94
CA ASN A 311 -13.07 -2.95 -12.85
C ASN A 311 -14.41 -3.41 -12.26
N GLY A 312 -14.99 -2.62 -11.35
CA GLY A 312 -16.28 -2.94 -10.73
C GLY A 312 -17.50 -2.69 -11.63
N ASP A 313 -17.29 -2.46 -12.93
CA ASP A 313 -18.32 -2.08 -13.90
C ASP A 313 -18.89 -3.27 -14.70
N GLY A 314 -18.26 -4.46 -14.61
CA GLY A 314 -18.68 -5.67 -15.30
C GLY A 314 -18.48 -5.62 -16.82
N ALA A 315 -17.45 -4.90 -17.28
CA ALA A 315 -17.10 -4.80 -18.70
C ALA A 315 -15.93 -5.72 -19.12
N GLY A 316 -15.47 -6.61 -18.23
CA GLY A 316 -14.26 -7.38 -18.40
C GLY A 316 -12.98 -6.54 -18.30
N GLY A 317 -11.84 -7.21 -18.33
CA GLY A 317 -10.53 -6.56 -18.44
C GLY A 317 -9.36 -7.48 -18.12
N THR A 318 -8.15 -6.92 -18.17
CA THR A 318 -6.93 -7.54 -17.65
C THR A 318 -6.29 -6.61 -16.64
N GLY A 319 -5.98 -7.15 -15.46
CA GLY A 319 -5.26 -6.45 -14.40
C GLY A 319 -4.24 -7.37 -13.77
N ALA A 320 -3.14 -6.80 -13.34
CA ALA A 320 -1.97 -7.53 -12.89
C ALA A 320 -1.76 -7.38 -11.38
N LEU A 321 -1.14 -8.40 -10.79
CA LEU A 321 -0.67 -8.45 -9.40
C LEU A 321 0.69 -9.14 -9.33
N PRO A 322 1.53 -8.83 -8.32
CA PRO A 322 2.81 -9.52 -8.14
C PRO A 322 2.66 -10.98 -7.67
N GLY A 323 1.52 -11.31 -7.06
CA GLY A 323 1.17 -12.64 -6.56
C GLY A 323 -0.02 -12.58 -5.62
N VAL A 324 -0.63 -13.74 -5.43
CA VAL A 324 -1.89 -13.91 -4.68
C VAL A 324 -1.70 -14.99 -3.62
N GLU A 325 -2.10 -14.68 -2.39
CA GLU A 325 -2.25 -15.64 -1.31
C GLU A 325 -3.70 -15.67 -0.82
N ILE A 326 -4.28 -16.86 -0.69
CA ILE A 326 -5.64 -17.04 -0.21
C ILE A 326 -5.59 -17.77 1.13
N ASN A 327 -5.88 -17.04 2.20
CA ASN A 327 -5.93 -17.57 3.56
C ASN A 327 -7.16 -17.01 4.28
N LYS A 328 -8.34 -17.31 3.72
CA LYS A 328 -9.58 -16.76 4.23
C LYS A 328 -10.10 -17.58 5.41
N PRO A 329 -10.35 -16.96 6.57
CA PRO A 329 -10.99 -17.62 7.70
C PRO A 329 -12.49 -17.85 7.48
N GLY A 330 -13.12 -17.09 6.56
CA GLY A 330 -14.53 -17.18 6.24
C GLY A 330 -14.91 -16.48 4.94
N GLY A 331 -16.17 -16.62 4.54
CA GLY A 331 -16.71 -16.06 3.30
C GLY A 331 -16.13 -16.70 2.03
N THR A 332 -16.54 -16.17 0.89
CA THR A 332 -16.11 -16.62 -0.44
C THR A 332 -15.26 -15.55 -1.09
N LEU A 333 -14.16 -15.94 -1.74
CA LEU A 333 -13.46 -15.11 -2.71
C LEU A 333 -14.02 -15.38 -4.10
N THR A 334 -14.56 -14.35 -4.76
CA THR A 334 -15.00 -14.43 -6.15
C THR A 334 -13.92 -13.83 -7.05
N LEU A 335 -13.49 -14.59 -8.07
CA LEU A 335 -12.58 -14.09 -9.10
C LEU A 335 -13.38 -13.61 -10.31
N LYS A 336 -13.00 -12.47 -10.86
CA LYS A 336 -13.58 -11.90 -12.07
C LYS A 336 -12.47 -11.45 -13.01
N ASP A 337 -12.80 -11.34 -14.29
CA ASP A 337 -11.92 -10.84 -15.34
C ASP A 337 -10.62 -11.66 -15.51
N THR A 338 -9.70 -11.16 -16.34
CA THR A 338 -8.36 -11.75 -16.43
C THR A 338 -7.45 -11.15 -15.36
N ILE A 339 -6.96 -11.98 -14.45
CA ILE A 339 -5.97 -11.63 -13.44
C ILE A 339 -4.61 -12.17 -13.88
N GLN A 340 -3.68 -11.26 -14.17
CA GLN A 340 -2.32 -11.58 -14.57
C GLN A 340 -1.38 -11.58 -13.35
N LEU A 341 -0.51 -12.57 -13.25
CA LEU A 341 0.54 -12.64 -12.23
C LEU A 341 1.89 -12.29 -12.84
N ASP A 342 2.30 -11.03 -12.65
CA ASP A 342 3.50 -10.41 -13.23
C ASP A 342 4.67 -10.27 -12.23
N GLY A 343 4.51 -10.83 -11.03
CA GLY A 343 5.58 -10.92 -10.04
C GLY A 343 6.08 -12.35 -9.86
N THR A 344 6.81 -12.57 -8.76
CA THR A 344 7.49 -13.84 -8.47
C THR A 344 6.90 -14.59 -7.26
N SER A 345 5.79 -14.09 -6.70
CA SER A 345 5.21 -14.62 -5.46
C SER A 345 4.19 -15.75 -5.66
N GLY A 346 3.70 -15.92 -6.89
CA GLY A 346 2.87 -17.04 -7.30
C GLY A 346 1.41 -16.95 -6.87
N TRP A 347 0.71 -18.07 -7.02
CA TRP A 347 -0.65 -18.27 -6.55
C TRP A 347 -0.63 -19.33 -5.46
N ILE A 348 -0.90 -18.94 -4.21
CA ILE A 348 -0.82 -19.82 -3.06
C ILE A 348 -2.15 -19.83 -2.32
N TRP A 349 -2.83 -20.97 -2.32
CA TRP A 349 -4.00 -21.21 -1.50
C TRP A 349 -3.62 -21.95 -0.22
N THR A 350 -4.11 -21.47 0.92
CA THR A 350 -3.94 -22.08 2.23
C THR A 350 -5.28 -22.50 2.83
N ALA A 351 -6.30 -21.64 2.72
CA ALA A 351 -7.64 -21.89 3.24
C ALA A 351 -8.67 -20.96 2.60
N GLY A 352 -9.94 -21.39 2.60
CA GLY A 352 -11.08 -20.59 2.20
C GLY A 352 -11.79 -21.08 0.94
N SER A 353 -13.03 -20.61 0.74
CA SER A 353 -13.82 -20.91 -0.46
C SER A 353 -13.50 -19.92 -1.57
N VAL A 354 -13.29 -20.42 -2.78
CA VAL A 354 -13.07 -19.61 -3.99
C VAL A 354 -14.10 -19.98 -5.04
N VAL A 355 -14.62 -18.99 -5.74
CA VAL A 355 -15.48 -19.16 -6.90
C VAL A 355 -14.81 -18.42 -8.06
N ALA A 356 -14.23 -19.18 -8.98
CA ALA A 356 -13.63 -18.64 -10.20
C ALA A 356 -14.61 -18.59 -11.38
N TYR A 357 -15.78 -19.22 -11.27
CA TYR A 357 -16.76 -19.27 -12.34
C TYR A 357 -18.15 -18.89 -11.84
N SER A 358 -18.85 -18.04 -12.58
CA SER A 358 -20.26 -17.72 -12.34
C SER A 358 -21.01 -17.75 -13.66
N THR A 359 -21.99 -18.65 -13.80
CA THR A 359 -22.93 -18.64 -14.94
C THR A 359 -23.74 -17.35 -15.04
N ALA A 360 -23.74 -16.52 -13.99
CA ALA A 360 -24.45 -15.25 -13.92
C ALA A 360 -23.59 -14.06 -14.37
N ASP A 361 -22.29 -14.27 -14.63
CA ASP A 361 -21.36 -13.24 -15.09
C ASP A 361 -20.87 -13.60 -16.50
N ALA A 362 -21.02 -12.69 -17.46
CA ALA A 362 -20.68 -12.95 -18.85
C ALA A 362 -19.17 -12.84 -19.12
N ASP A 363 -18.41 -12.29 -18.17
CA ASP A 363 -16.97 -12.16 -18.23
C ASP A 363 -16.32 -13.40 -17.61
N GLU A 364 -15.75 -14.26 -18.46
CA GLU A 364 -15.03 -15.45 -18.01
C GLU A 364 -13.79 -15.05 -17.22
N SER A 365 -13.71 -15.44 -15.94
CA SER A 365 -12.48 -15.23 -15.19
C SER A 365 -11.35 -16.09 -15.77
N ALA A 366 -10.15 -15.52 -15.82
CA ALA A 366 -8.96 -16.23 -16.20
C ALA A 366 -7.79 -15.82 -15.31
N VAL A 367 -6.94 -16.77 -14.97
CA VAL A 367 -5.65 -16.47 -14.34
C VAL A 367 -4.56 -16.67 -15.37
N GLU A 368 -3.76 -15.63 -15.60
CA GLU A 368 -2.63 -15.65 -16.53
C GLU A 368 -1.32 -15.58 -15.75
N ILE A 369 -0.42 -16.51 -16.03
CA ILE A 369 0.85 -16.69 -15.32
C ILE A 369 1.98 -16.25 -16.24
N SER A 370 2.75 -15.25 -15.79
CA SER A 370 3.67 -14.51 -16.67
C SER A 370 5.10 -14.41 -16.13
N ASN A 371 5.47 -15.22 -15.13
CA ASN A 371 6.83 -15.31 -14.57
C ASN A 371 7.10 -16.72 -13.99
N ASP A 372 8.33 -16.94 -13.52
CA ASP A 372 8.73 -18.09 -12.72
C ASP A 372 7.90 -18.17 -11.42
N LEU A 373 6.91 -19.06 -11.40
CA LEU A 373 5.88 -19.07 -10.37
C LEU A 373 5.57 -20.46 -9.84
N THR A 374 5.26 -20.52 -8.55
CA THR A 374 4.60 -21.68 -7.93
C THR A 374 3.10 -21.47 -7.93
N ILE A 375 2.36 -22.49 -8.35
CA ILE A 375 0.90 -22.54 -8.32
C ILE A 375 0.52 -23.66 -7.37
N ASP A 376 -0.08 -23.28 -6.26
CA ASP A 376 -0.70 -24.14 -5.29
C ASP A 376 -2.14 -23.69 -5.11
N SER A 377 -3.07 -24.38 -5.78
CA SER A 377 -4.50 -24.08 -5.68
C SER A 377 -5.15 -24.79 -4.50
N GLY A 378 -4.44 -25.65 -3.77
CA GLY A 378 -5.03 -26.54 -2.77
C GLY A 378 -6.32 -27.21 -3.27
N THR A 379 -7.47 -26.84 -2.71
CA THR A 379 -8.78 -27.39 -3.12
C THR A 379 -9.62 -26.44 -3.96
N MET A 380 -9.12 -25.27 -4.34
CA MET A 380 -9.85 -24.38 -5.26
C MET A 380 -9.67 -24.79 -6.71
N THR A 381 -10.62 -24.35 -7.53
CA THR A 381 -10.66 -24.62 -8.97
C THR A 381 -10.57 -23.29 -9.72
N PHE A 382 -9.75 -23.24 -10.77
CA PHE A 382 -9.71 -22.12 -11.70
C PHE A 382 -10.85 -22.26 -12.73
N ASN A 383 -11.31 -21.14 -13.30
CA ASN A 383 -12.12 -21.20 -14.52
C ASN A 383 -11.20 -21.44 -15.71
N ASN A 384 -10.55 -20.40 -16.23
CA ASN A 384 -9.52 -20.53 -17.25
C ASN A 384 -8.12 -20.33 -16.63
N LEU A 385 -7.13 -21.10 -17.08
CA LEU A 385 -5.72 -20.95 -16.68
C LEU A 385 -4.82 -20.81 -17.91
N ARG A 386 -3.96 -19.78 -17.92
CA ARG A 386 -3.09 -19.45 -19.05
C ARG A 386 -1.63 -19.31 -18.64
N PHE A 387 -0.73 -19.80 -19.48
CA PHE A 387 0.73 -19.69 -19.34
C PHE A 387 1.32 -19.04 -20.59
N SER A 388 1.92 -17.84 -20.44
CA SER A 388 2.20 -16.97 -21.60
C SER A 388 3.56 -16.27 -21.63
N ALA A 389 4.46 -16.49 -20.66
CA ALA A 389 5.73 -15.76 -20.58
C ALA A 389 7.00 -16.56 -20.91
N GLY A 390 6.92 -17.87 -21.15
CA GLY A 390 8.11 -18.67 -21.48
C GLY A 390 9.00 -18.96 -20.28
N ASP A 391 8.39 -19.12 -19.11
CA ASP A 391 9.06 -19.26 -17.81
C ASP A 391 8.91 -20.67 -17.20
N PHE A 392 9.39 -20.84 -15.97
CA PHE A 392 9.25 -22.05 -15.16
C PHE A 392 7.98 -22.01 -14.29
N TYR A 393 7.07 -22.96 -14.51
CA TYR A 393 5.82 -23.03 -13.75
C TYR A 393 5.77 -24.28 -12.87
N THR A 394 5.97 -24.09 -11.57
CA THR A 394 5.93 -25.19 -10.60
C THR A 394 4.48 -25.44 -10.17
N ILE A 395 3.96 -26.63 -10.46
CA ILE A 395 2.61 -27.04 -10.09
C ILE A 395 2.68 -27.90 -8.82
N ASN A 396 2.10 -27.42 -7.72
CA ASN A 396 2.03 -28.17 -6.47
C ASN A 396 0.71 -28.94 -6.34
N GLY A 397 0.79 -30.26 -6.14
CA GLY A 397 -0.40 -31.11 -6.04
C GLY A 397 -1.22 -31.14 -7.33
N THR A 398 -2.54 -31.18 -7.20
CA THR A 398 -3.47 -31.12 -8.33
C THR A 398 -4.05 -29.71 -8.45
N VAL A 399 -3.79 -29.06 -9.57
CA VAL A 399 -4.44 -27.81 -9.96
C VAL A 399 -5.64 -28.15 -10.82
N ASP A 400 -6.82 -27.83 -10.32
CA ASP A 400 -8.10 -28.10 -10.98
C ASP A 400 -8.55 -26.88 -11.80
N ILE A 401 -9.03 -27.13 -13.02
CA ILE A 401 -9.40 -26.12 -14.02
C ILE A 401 -10.74 -26.54 -14.63
N ASP A 402 -11.81 -25.83 -14.29
CA ASP A 402 -13.18 -26.12 -14.77
C ASP A 402 -13.39 -25.72 -16.24
N GLY A 403 -12.73 -24.65 -16.66
CA GLY A 403 -12.69 -24.17 -18.05
C GLY A 403 -11.43 -24.62 -18.76
N ASP A 404 -10.84 -23.72 -19.53
CA ASP A 404 -9.78 -24.05 -20.49
C ASP A 404 -8.37 -23.87 -19.92
N LEU A 405 -7.48 -24.77 -20.33
CA LEU A 405 -6.03 -24.64 -20.16
C LEU A 405 -5.40 -24.16 -21.47
N THR A 406 -4.70 -23.03 -21.41
CA THR A 406 -3.93 -22.50 -22.56
C THR A 406 -2.45 -22.36 -22.24
N ILE A 407 -1.58 -22.93 -23.08
CA ILE A 407 -0.12 -22.79 -22.99
C ILE A 407 0.38 -22.11 -24.27
N THR A 408 0.64 -20.81 -24.21
CA THR A 408 1.16 -20.08 -25.37
C THR A 408 2.66 -19.92 -25.33
N SER A 409 3.24 -19.79 -24.14
CA SER A 409 4.68 -19.73 -23.92
C SER A 409 5.05 -20.26 -22.54
N ALA A 410 5.78 -21.38 -22.50
CA ALA A 410 6.25 -22.05 -21.29
C ALA A 410 7.61 -22.71 -21.55
N PHE A 411 8.62 -22.36 -20.75
CA PHE A 411 9.91 -23.04 -20.85
C PHE A 411 9.84 -24.43 -20.21
N SER A 412 9.30 -24.53 -18.99
CA SER A 412 9.20 -25.80 -18.29
C SER A 412 8.12 -25.82 -17.21
N PHE A 413 7.55 -27.00 -16.99
CA PHE A 413 6.74 -27.32 -15.82
C PHE A 413 7.52 -28.25 -14.88
N PRO A 414 8.48 -27.72 -14.10
CA PRO A 414 9.36 -28.54 -13.26
C PRO A 414 8.60 -29.32 -12.20
N VAL A 415 9.21 -30.43 -11.76
CA VAL A 415 8.65 -31.35 -10.77
C VAL A 415 8.57 -30.66 -9.40
N ALA A 416 7.36 -30.50 -8.85
CA ALA A 416 7.16 -30.29 -7.42
C ALA A 416 7.41 -31.59 -6.64
N THR A 417 7.62 -31.53 -5.33
CA THR A 417 7.72 -32.75 -4.50
C THR A 417 6.41 -33.54 -4.57
N GLY A 418 6.37 -34.58 -5.41
CA GLY A 418 5.13 -35.24 -5.86
C GLY A 418 4.70 -34.65 -7.21
N ALA A 419 4.58 -35.48 -8.25
CA ALA A 419 4.32 -35.02 -9.61
C ALA A 419 3.05 -34.14 -9.67
N GLY A 420 3.23 -32.85 -10.00
CA GLY A 420 2.12 -31.92 -10.17
C GLY A 420 1.19 -32.36 -11.30
N VAL A 421 -0.11 -32.07 -11.16
CA VAL A 421 -1.13 -32.43 -12.15
C VAL A 421 -1.97 -31.21 -12.49
N LEU A 422 -2.14 -30.92 -13.78
CA LEU A 422 -3.18 -30.03 -14.30
C LEU A 422 -4.40 -30.88 -14.64
N ALA A 423 -5.44 -30.82 -13.82
CA ALA A 423 -6.72 -31.48 -14.05
C ALA A 423 -7.65 -30.50 -14.77
N VAL A 424 -8.06 -30.82 -16.00
CA VAL A 424 -8.75 -29.89 -16.90
C VAL A 424 -10.11 -30.48 -17.28
N ALA A 425 -11.17 -29.71 -17.06
CA ALA A 425 -12.53 -30.08 -17.44
C ALA A 425 -12.98 -29.44 -18.77
N GLY A 426 -12.39 -28.31 -19.17
CA GLY A 426 -12.55 -27.69 -20.50
C GLY A 426 -11.48 -28.10 -21.50
N ASP A 427 -11.21 -27.25 -22.49
CA ASP A 427 -10.30 -27.55 -23.59
C ASP A 427 -8.82 -27.35 -23.21
N VAL A 428 -7.93 -28.09 -23.87
CA VAL A 428 -6.48 -27.90 -23.76
C VAL A 428 -5.94 -27.38 -25.08
N THR A 429 -5.35 -26.19 -25.05
CA THR A 429 -4.69 -25.57 -26.20
C THR A 429 -3.23 -25.28 -25.89
N THR A 430 -2.33 -25.66 -26.81
CA THR A 430 -0.92 -25.27 -26.75
C THR A 430 -0.44 -24.75 -28.11
N THR A 431 0.35 -23.69 -28.10
CA THR A 431 1.08 -23.17 -29.29
C THR A 431 2.59 -23.18 -29.09
N ASP A 432 3.07 -23.36 -27.86
CA ASP A 432 4.51 -23.43 -27.58
C ASP A 432 5.06 -24.76 -28.07
N THR A 433 6.12 -24.72 -28.89
CA THR A 433 6.68 -25.90 -29.56
C THR A 433 7.70 -26.68 -28.74
N THR A 434 8.03 -26.22 -27.53
CA THR A 434 9.21 -26.69 -26.77
C THR A 434 8.95 -26.84 -25.26
N VAL A 435 7.71 -27.08 -24.86
CA VAL A 435 7.32 -27.23 -23.46
C VAL A 435 8.03 -28.45 -22.84
N SER A 436 8.68 -28.26 -21.69
CA SER A 436 9.34 -29.34 -20.95
C SER A 436 8.78 -29.53 -19.53
N GLY A 437 9.34 -30.45 -18.77
CA GLY A 437 8.97 -30.70 -17.36
C GLY A 437 7.89 -31.76 -17.21
N THR A 438 7.78 -32.40 -16.04
CA THR A 438 7.01 -33.66 -15.90
C THR A 438 5.63 -33.49 -15.26
N THR A 439 5.10 -32.27 -15.21
CA THR A 439 3.71 -32.05 -14.78
C THR A 439 2.77 -32.83 -15.69
N ALA A 440 1.88 -33.62 -15.10
CA ALA A 440 0.90 -34.40 -15.84
C ALA A 440 -0.30 -33.52 -16.25
N ILE A 441 -0.98 -33.91 -17.33
CA ILE A 441 -2.29 -33.33 -17.70
C ILE A 441 -3.33 -34.44 -17.59
N THR A 442 -4.45 -34.17 -16.91
CA THR A 442 -5.60 -35.07 -16.85
C THR A 442 -6.84 -34.39 -17.39
N LEU A 443 -7.45 -34.94 -18.43
CA LEU A 443 -8.76 -34.53 -18.90
C LEU A 443 -9.85 -35.25 -18.10
N ASN A 444 -10.55 -34.54 -17.23
CA ASN A 444 -11.52 -35.09 -16.28
C ASN A 444 -12.97 -34.57 -16.47
N GLY A 445 -13.19 -33.65 -17.42
CA GLY A 445 -14.48 -33.01 -17.63
C GLY A 445 -15.58 -33.95 -18.14
N THR A 446 -16.83 -33.57 -17.91
CA THR A 446 -18.01 -34.33 -18.38
C THR A 446 -18.49 -33.96 -19.78
N GLY A 447 -18.11 -32.76 -20.26
CA GLY A 447 -18.39 -32.26 -21.61
C GLY A 447 -17.47 -32.86 -22.68
N ALA A 448 -17.65 -32.45 -23.93
CA ALA A 448 -16.63 -32.67 -24.95
C ALA A 448 -15.41 -31.79 -24.61
N GLN A 449 -14.20 -32.33 -24.78
CA GLN A 449 -12.95 -31.60 -24.57
C GLN A 449 -12.10 -31.73 -25.83
N SER A 450 -11.54 -30.62 -26.29
CA SER A 450 -10.60 -30.55 -27.41
C SER A 450 -9.17 -30.60 -26.91
N ILE A 451 -8.31 -31.33 -27.63
CA ILE A 451 -6.84 -31.25 -27.49
C ILE A 451 -6.29 -30.60 -28.75
N ASN A 452 -5.86 -29.34 -28.64
CA ASN A 452 -5.37 -28.56 -29.76
C ASN A 452 -3.91 -28.14 -29.56
N THR A 453 -2.99 -28.86 -30.18
CA THR A 453 -1.56 -28.51 -30.23
C THR A 453 -1.23 -27.50 -31.34
N SER A 454 -2.21 -26.95 -32.05
CA SER A 454 -1.98 -26.00 -33.15
C SER A 454 -1.04 -26.51 -34.25
N GLY A 455 -0.85 -27.84 -34.35
CA GLY A 455 -0.04 -28.54 -35.34
C GLY A 455 1.43 -28.75 -34.97
N THR A 456 2.02 -27.90 -34.13
CA THR A 456 3.44 -27.98 -33.70
C THR A 456 3.67 -27.77 -32.21
N GLY A 457 2.64 -27.36 -31.48
CA GLY A 457 2.69 -27.15 -30.04
C GLY A 457 2.95 -28.46 -29.29
N ASP A 458 3.56 -28.32 -28.13
CA ASP A 458 3.98 -29.39 -27.24
C ASP A 458 3.24 -29.30 -25.91
N LEU A 459 3.08 -30.44 -25.25
CA LEU A 459 2.54 -30.55 -23.90
C LEU A 459 3.69 -30.79 -22.93
N PRO A 460 3.52 -30.51 -21.62
CA PRO A 460 4.45 -30.98 -20.60
C PRO A 460 4.75 -32.48 -20.75
N ASN A 461 5.99 -32.87 -20.43
CA ASN A 461 6.53 -34.22 -20.55
C ASN A 461 6.00 -35.21 -19.50
N GLY A 462 5.00 -34.82 -18.70
CA GLY A 462 4.30 -35.73 -17.80
C GLY A 462 3.29 -36.60 -18.54
N THR A 463 2.69 -37.54 -17.83
CA THR A 463 1.64 -38.39 -18.39
C THR A 463 0.43 -37.56 -18.83
N LEU A 464 -0.05 -37.78 -20.05
CA LEU A 464 -1.36 -37.32 -20.48
C LEU A 464 -2.40 -38.39 -20.12
N THR A 465 -3.40 -38.02 -19.33
CA THR A 465 -4.45 -38.92 -18.87
C THR A 465 -5.82 -38.50 -19.40
N ILE A 466 -6.54 -39.44 -20.02
CA ILE A 466 -7.97 -39.31 -20.33
C ILE A 466 -8.73 -40.04 -19.22
N ASN A 467 -9.43 -39.29 -18.37
CA ASN A 467 -10.21 -39.82 -17.25
C ASN A 467 -11.60 -39.17 -17.23
N LYS A 468 -12.33 -39.35 -18.32
CA LYS A 468 -13.62 -38.70 -18.53
C LYS A 468 -14.73 -39.62 -18.04
N ALA A 469 -15.58 -39.12 -17.16
CA ALA A 469 -16.79 -39.85 -16.73
C ALA A 469 -17.86 -39.90 -17.84
N SER A 470 -17.88 -38.88 -18.70
CA SER A 470 -18.72 -38.76 -19.89
C SER A 470 -18.07 -37.83 -20.92
N GLY A 471 -18.65 -37.74 -22.11
CA GLY A 471 -18.11 -36.94 -23.21
C GLY A 471 -16.90 -37.59 -23.88
N THR A 472 -16.27 -36.85 -24.79
CA THR A 472 -15.16 -37.32 -25.63
C THR A 472 -14.01 -36.33 -25.54
N ALA A 473 -12.78 -36.83 -25.40
CA ALA A 473 -11.57 -36.06 -25.67
C ALA A 473 -11.28 -36.18 -27.17
N THR A 474 -11.26 -35.07 -27.90
CA THR A 474 -11.12 -35.08 -29.37
C THR A 474 -9.85 -34.33 -29.76
N LEU A 475 -9.01 -34.93 -30.60
CA LEU A 475 -7.88 -34.20 -31.18
C LEU A 475 -8.37 -33.14 -32.17
N ALA A 476 -7.85 -31.93 -32.06
CA ALA A 476 -8.04 -30.84 -33.02
C ALA A 476 -6.78 -30.56 -33.86
N ALA A 477 -5.67 -31.23 -33.53
CA ALA A 477 -4.40 -31.19 -34.26
C ALA A 477 -3.63 -32.50 -34.02
N ASN A 478 -2.53 -32.72 -34.76
CA ASN A 478 -1.64 -33.85 -34.51
C ASN A 478 -1.05 -33.77 -33.10
N LEU A 479 -1.14 -34.85 -32.33
CA LEU A 479 -0.56 -34.94 -31.00
C LEU A 479 0.72 -35.79 -31.05
N THR A 480 1.82 -35.21 -30.59
CA THR A 480 3.09 -35.92 -30.43
C THR A 480 3.48 -35.88 -28.96
N LEU A 481 3.70 -37.05 -28.36
CA LEU A 481 4.31 -37.21 -27.06
C LEU A 481 5.74 -37.71 -27.31
N ASN A 482 6.71 -36.80 -27.16
CA ASN A 482 8.05 -36.91 -27.73
C ASN A 482 9.16 -37.19 -26.71
N SER A 483 8.84 -37.11 -25.42
CA SER A 483 9.82 -37.16 -24.32
C SER A 483 9.77 -38.48 -23.57
N ALA A 484 10.93 -38.96 -23.10
CA ALA A 484 11.01 -40.25 -22.40
C ALA A 484 10.15 -40.28 -21.12
N GLY A 485 9.22 -41.24 -21.04
CA GLY A 485 8.27 -41.38 -19.95
C GLY A 485 7.03 -40.49 -20.08
N GLN A 486 6.83 -39.83 -21.23
CA GLN A 486 5.62 -39.07 -21.53
C GLN A 486 4.50 -40.00 -21.98
N ASP A 487 3.98 -40.78 -21.03
CA ASP A 487 2.95 -41.80 -21.29
C ASP A 487 1.59 -41.19 -21.66
N LEU A 488 0.77 -41.97 -22.38
CA LEU A 488 -0.66 -41.71 -22.57
C LEU A 488 -1.48 -42.78 -21.85
N THR A 489 -2.36 -42.37 -20.94
CA THR A 489 -3.25 -43.28 -20.23
C THR A 489 -4.70 -42.93 -20.47
N ILE A 490 -5.49 -43.87 -20.99
CA ILE A 490 -6.95 -43.79 -21.03
C ILE A 490 -7.48 -44.60 -19.86
N THR A 491 -7.81 -43.91 -18.77
CA THR A 491 -8.39 -44.52 -17.56
C THR A 491 -9.89 -44.74 -17.73
N SER A 492 -10.59 -43.76 -18.31
CA SER A 492 -12.00 -43.86 -18.67
C SER A 492 -12.36 -42.84 -19.76
N GLY A 493 -13.40 -43.14 -20.53
CA GLY A 493 -13.92 -42.26 -21.59
C GLY A 493 -13.39 -42.62 -22.98
N THR A 494 -13.62 -41.71 -23.94
CA THR A 494 -13.25 -41.89 -25.34
C THR A 494 -12.21 -40.85 -25.75
N LEU A 495 -11.10 -41.30 -26.36
CA LEU A 495 -10.20 -40.46 -27.14
C LEU A 495 -10.55 -40.63 -28.63
N ASP A 496 -11.08 -39.58 -29.25
CA ASP A 496 -11.34 -39.51 -30.69
C ASP A 496 -10.19 -38.78 -31.39
N LEU A 497 -9.53 -39.45 -32.33
CA LEU A 497 -8.42 -38.86 -33.07
C LEU A 497 -8.91 -37.86 -34.14
N ALA A 498 -10.18 -37.88 -34.53
CA ALA A 498 -10.78 -36.99 -35.53
C ALA A 498 -9.99 -36.89 -36.85
N GLY A 499 -9.26 -37.95 -37.23
CA GLY A 499 -8.43 -37.98 -38.44
C GLY A 499 -7.02 -37.40 -38.28
N TYR A 500 -6.63 -36.96 -37.07
CA TYR A 500 -5.27 -36.54 -36.74
C TYR A 500 -4.38 -37.69 -36.30
N ASN A 501 -3.07 -37.48 -36.37
CA ASN A 501 -2.08 -38.44 -35.92
C ASN A 501 -1.86 -38.32 -34.41
N LEU A 502 -1.79 -39.48 -33.74
CA LEU A 502 -1.24 -39.64 -32.39
C LEU A 502 0.12 -40.33 -32.52
N THR A 503 1.18 -39.71 -32.01
CA THR A 503 2.54 -40.25 -32.08
C THR A 503 3.16 -40.29 -30.69
N LEU A 504 3.67 -41.45 -30.27
CA LEU A 504 4.48 -41.61 -29.06
C LEU A 504 5.91 -41.97 -29.51
N THR A 505 6.88 -41.10 -29.28
CA THR A 505 8.28 -41.33 -29.71
C THR A 505 9.31 -41.32 -28.58
N GLY A 506 8.92 -40.99 -27.35
CA GLY A 506 9.82 -41.02 -26.22
C GLY A 506 10.26 -42.44 -25.88
N ALA A 507 11.46 -42.55 -25.31
CA ALA A 507 12.04 -43.84 -24.95
C ALA A 507 11.28 -44.43 -23.76
N GLY A 508 10.63 -45.58 -23.99
CA GLY A 508 9.91 -46.30 -22.94
C GLY A 508 8.46 -45.86 -22.74
N ASP A 509 7.95 -44.97 -23.60
CA ASP A 509 6.57 -44.48 -23.52
C ASP A 509 5.56 -45.61 -23.76
N VAL A 510 4.46 -45.57 -23.00
CA VAL A 510 3.38 -46.56 -23.06
C VAL A 510 2.04 -45.86 -23.32
N LEU A 511 1.27 -46.42 -24.25
CA LEU A 511 -0.18 -46.19 -24.32
C LEU A 511 -0.90 -47.25 -23.48
N THR A 512 -1.54 -46.83 -22.40
CA THR A 512 -2.37 -47.69 -21.55
C THR A 512 -3.85 -47.40 -21.79
N VAL A 513 -4.67 -48.44 -22.01
CA VAL A 513 -6.13 -48.33 -22.16
C VAL A 513 -6.78 -49.30 -21.21
N ASN A 514 -7.54 -48.78 -20.23
CA ASN A 514 -8.16 -49.57 -19.15
C ASN A 514 -9.66 -49.81 -19.38
#